data_AF-J9G3D5-F1
#
_entry.id   AF-J9G3D5-F1
#
_cell.length_a   1.000
_cell.length_b   1.000
_cell.length_c   1.000
_cell.angle_alpha   90.00
_cell.angle_beta   90.00
_cell.angle_gamma   90.00
#
_symmetry.space_group_name_H-M   'P 1'
#
loop_
_entity.id
_entity.type
_entity.pdbx_description
1 polymer ?
#
loop_
_entity_poly.entity_id
_entity_poly.type
_entity_poly.pdbx_seq_one_letter_code
_entity_poly.pdbx_strand_id
1 'polypeptide(L)'
;GLAQNAYLILLMIASFSIPQAVSKVIAERLAFKEYKNAQKFFRGALIYTMVLSGVSALFCLFGAKYMIPSNQPGAILALQVLTPTIFLSGLLGVYRGYFQAHSNMLPTSLSQIIEQILNAAVSLGAAWLFIRFFSDGTKEGIAKWGAAGGTVGTGAGVLIALIFMAGAYAVNRKQIARRVKADRTGKEDSYREIFRVLFLIVTP
;
A
#
# COMPACT_ATOMS: atom_id res chain seq x y z
N GLY A 1 1.32 -0.67 24.09
CA GLY A 1 0.52 0.57 24.15
C GLY A 1 1.14 1.67 23.30
N LEU A 2 2.18 2.34 23.81
CA LEU A 2 2.80 3.51 23.14
C LEU A 2 3.53 3.19 21.83
N ALA A 3 4.27 2.07 21.75
CA ALA A 3 4.97 1.66 20.53
C ALA A 3 4.01 1.30 19.38
N GLN A 4 2.90 0.61 19.69
CA GLN A 4 1.85 0.27 18.71
C GLN A 4 1.19 1.54 18.15
N ASN A 5 0.92 2.53 19.01
CA ASN A 5 0.33 3.80 18.59
C ASN A 5 1.30 4.65 17.77
N ALA A 6 2.59 4.74 18.15
CA ALA A 6 3.58 5.44 17.34
C ALA A 6 3.77 4.79 15.96
N TYR A 7 3.73 3.45 15.91
CA TYR A 7 3.79 2.69 14.65
C TYR A 7 2.55 2.91 13.79
N LEU A 8 1.35 2.87 14.37
CA LEU A 8 0.10 3.17 13.66
C LEU A 8 0.05 4.61 13.15
N ILE A 9 0.56 5.59 13.89
CA ILE A 9 0.64 6.98 13.46
C ILE A 9 1.60 7.13 12.27
N LEU A 10 2.80 6.53 12.34
CA LEU A 10 3.75 6.51 11.22
C LEU A 10 3.17 5.83 9.97
N LEU A 11 2.48 4.71 10.15
CA LEU A 11 1.85 3.94 9.07
C LEU A 11 0.66 4.71 8.46
N MET A 12 -0.11 5.42 9.28
CA MET A 12 -1.24 6.25 8.84
C MET A 12 -0.77 7.46 8.03
N ILE A 13 0.28 8.16 8.49
CA ILE A 13 0.86 9.30 7.76
C ILE A 13 1.44 8.83 6.42
N ALA A 14 2.17 7.71 6.39
CA ALA A 14 2.76 7.19 5.16
C ALA A 14 1.71 6.65 4.18
N SER A 15 0.66 5.99 4.67
CA SER A 15 -0.31 5.29 3.81
C SER A 15 -1.43 6.18 3.29
N PHE A 16 -1.80 7.25 4.00
CA PHE A 16 -2.88 8.16 3.57
C PHE A 16 -2.37 9.39 2.81
N SER A 17 -1.16 9.89 3.08
CA SER A 17 -0.63 11.10 2.43
C SER A 17 -0.19 10.83 0.98
N ILE A 18 0.41 9.67 0.71
CA ILE A 18 0.93 9.32 -0.62
C ILE A 18 -0.18 9.22 -1.69
N PRO A 19 -1.31 8.49 -1.47
CA PRO A 19 -2.36 8.38 -2.48
C PRO A 19 -3.02 9.71 -2.81
N GLN A 20 -3.23 10.56 -1.79
CA GLN A 20 -3.85 11.89 -1.95
C GLN A 20 -2.94 12.84 -2.73
N ALA A 21 -1.64 12.85 -2.39
CA ALA A 21 -0.62 13.61 -3.11
C ALA A 21 -0.56 13.22 -4.59
N VAL A 22 -0.46 11.92 -4.86
CA VAL A 22 -0.40 11.37 -6.21
C VAL A 22 -1.68 11.68 -6.99
N SER A 23 -2.85 11.54 -6.34
CA SER A 23 -4.14 11.84 -6.95
C SER A 23 -4.22 13.31 -7.40
N LYS A 24 -3.86 14.23 -6.52
CA LYS A 24 -3.94 15.68 -6.77
C LYS A 24 -3.03 16.11 -7.93
N VAL A 25 -1.77 15.68 -7.92
CA VAL A 25 -0.80 16.07 -8.96
C VAL A 25 -1.16 15.47 -10.32
N ILE A 26 -1.59 14.20 -10.36
CA ILE A 26 -2.03 13.59 -11.62
C ILE A 26 -3.32 14.25 -12.13
N ALA A 27 -4.28 14.58 -11.26
CA ALA A 27 -5.53 15.25 -11.62
C ALA A 27 -5.27 16.64 -12.21
N GLU A 28 -4.33 17.39 -11.64
CA GLU A 28 -3.90 18.69 -12.16
C GLU A 28 -3.33 18.57 -13.58
N ARG A 29 -2.40 17.63 -13.80
CA ARG A 29 -1.82 17.37 -15.14
C ARG A 29 -2.88 16.92 -16.15
N LEU A 30 -3.86 16.11 -15.70
CA LEU A 30 -5.00 15.70 -16.53
C LEU A 30 -5.90 16.88 -16.90
N ALA A 31 -6.11 17.85 -16.00
CA ALA A 31 -6.88 19.06 -16.26
C ALA A 31 -6.23 19.95 -17.33
N PHE A 32 -4.89 20.00 -17.35
CA PHE A 32 -4.11 20.66 -18.41
C PHE A 32 -3.95 19.83 -19.69
N LYS A 33 -4.59 18.66 -19.80
CA LYS A 33 -4.49 17.70 -20.91
C LYS A 33 -3.08 17.16 -21.17
N GLU A 34 -2.19 17.25 -20.19
CA GLU A 34 -0.82 16.70 -20.25
C GLU A 34 -0.82 15.22 -19.87
N TYR A 35 -1.46 14.38 -20.68
CA TYR A 35 -1.60 12.94 -20.43
C TYR A 35 -0.24 12.22 -20.39
N LYS A 36 0.75 12.69 -21.15
CA LYS A 36 2.13 12.18 -21.10
C LYS A 36 2.79 12.45 -19.74
N ASN A 37 2.68 13.67 -19.21
CA ASN A 37 3.23 14.04 -17.91
C ASN A 37 2.50 13.31 -16.78
N ALA A 38 1.17 13.18 -16.86
CA ALA A 38 0.38 12.40 -15.91
C ALA A 38 0.86 10.93 -15.82
N GLN A 39 1.16 10.28 -16.95
CA GLN A 39 1.70 8.92 -16.97
C GLN A 39 3.15 8.83 -16.49
N LYS A 40 4.00 9.78 -16.87
CA LYS A 40 5.38 9.86 -16.35
C LYS A 40 5.38 10.03 -14.84
N PHE A 41 4.53 10.92 -14.32
CA PHE A 41 4.36 11.16 -12.89
C PHE A 41 3.88 9.89 -12.17
N PHE A 42 2.88 9.19 -12.70
CA PHE A 42 2.42 7.92 -12.13
C PHE A 42 3.53 6.88 -12.04
N ARG A 43 4.35 6.72 -13.09
CA ARG A 43 5.51 5.80 -13.06
C ARG A 43 6.57 6.26 -12.07
N GLY A 44 6.84 7.56 -12.00
CA GLY A 44 7.75 8.13 -11.01
C GLY A 44 7.28 7.88 -9.58
N ALA A 45 5.98 8.08 -9.31
CA ALA A 45 5.34 7.79 -8.03
C ALA A 45 5.42 6.30 -7.69
N LEU A 46 5.19 5.39 -8.64
CA LEU A 46 5.36 3.96 -8.42
C LEU A 46 6.79 3.59 -8.02
N ILE A 47 7.80 4.13 -8.72
CA ILE A 47 9.21 3.88 -8.40
C ILE A 47 9.56 4.48 -7.04
N TYR A 48 9.13 5.72 -6.77
CA TYR A 48 9.36 6.40 -5.49
C TYR A 48 8.77 5.62 -4.33
N THR A 49 7.51 5.19 -4.45
CA THR A 49 6.86 4.40 -3.40
C THR A 49 7.47 3.00 -3.30
N MET A 50 7.88 2.37 -4.40
CA MET A 50 8.59 1.10 -4.34
C MET A 50 9.91 1.21 -3.55
N VAL A 51 10.68 2.27 -3.78
CA VAL A 51 11.91 2.53 -3.02
C VAL A 51 11.59 2.87 -1.57
N LEU A 52 10.65 3.80 -1.32
CA LEU A 52 10.31 4.23 0.03
C LEU A 52 9.75 3.08 0.87
N SER A 53 8.74 2.38 0.36
CA SER A 53 8.14 1.23 1.04
C SER A 53 9.11 0.05 1.14
N GLY A 54 10.03 -0.11 0.18
CA GLY A 54 11.10 -1.10 0.22
C GLY A 54 12.13 -0.80 1.32
N VAL A 55 12.55 0.45 1.44
CA VAL A 55 13.44 0.92 2.52
C VAL A 55 12.75 0.79 3.87
N SER A 56 11.48 1.20 3.99
CA SER A 56 10.70 1.00 5.21
C SER A 56 10.56 -0.47 5.56
N ALA A 57 10.35 -1.35 4.58
CA ALA A 57 10.26 -2.78 4.79
C ALA A 57 11.60 -3.37 5.28
N LEU A 58 12.72 -3.00 4.64
CA LEU A 58 14.06 -3.40 5.08
C LEU A 58 14.36 -2.89 6.49
N PHE A 59 14.00 -1.63 6.78
CA PHE A 59 14.15 -1.06 8.11
C PHE A 59 13.30 -1.80 9.15
N CYS A 60 12.09 -2.26 8.80
CA CYS A 60 11.29 -3.10 9.69
C CYS A 60 11.92 -4.48 9.89
N LEU A 61 12.46 -5.12 8.84
CA LEU A 61 13.08 -6.45 8.93
C LEU A 61 14.35 -6.47 9.79
N PHE A 62 15.24 -5.50 9.57
CA PHE A 62 16.54 -5.41 10.27
C PHE A 62 16.48 -4.57 11.55
N GLY A 63 15.66 -3.52 11.56
CA GLY A 63 15.51 -2.59 12.67
C GLY A 63 14.54 -3.07 13.76
N ALA A 64 13.63 -4.02 13.49
CA ALA A 64 12.75 -4.60 14.51
C ALA A 64 13.51 -5.08 15.75
N LYS A 65 14.71 -5.66 15.56
CA LYS A 65 15.56 -6.17 16.63
C LYS A 65 16.17 -5.07 17.50
N TYR A 66 16.35 -3.86 16.96
CA TYR A 66 16.93 -2.71 17.67
C TYR A 66 15.84 -1.79 18.26
N MET A 67 14.66 -1.77 17.65
CA MET A 67 13.56 -0.85 18.00
C MET A 67 12.59 -1.43 19.03
N ILE A 68 12.49 -2.77 19.12
CA ILE A 68 11.61 -3.46 20.06
C ILE A 68 12.47 -4.04 21.19
N PRO A 69 12.24 -3.63 22.47
CA PRO A 69 12.91 -4.22 23.61
C PRO A 69 12.72 -5.74 23.64
N SER A 70 13.76 -6.49 23.99
CA SER A 70 13.80 -7.97 24.01
C SER A 70 12.68 -8.63 24.84
N ASN A 71 11.92 -7.84 25.60
CA ASN A 71 10.82 -8.27 26.44
C ASN A 71 9.51 -8.57 25.66
N GLN A 72 9.42 -8.28 24.35
CA GLN A 72 8.22 -8.58 23.53
C GLN A 72 8.54 -9.24 22.17
N PRO A 73 8.97 -10.51 22.16
CA PRO A 73 9.31 -11.24 20.92
C PRO A 73 8.13 -11.36 19.94
N GLY A 74 6.88 -11.36 20.43
CA GLY A 74 5.69 -11.39 19.58
C GLY A 74 5.51 -10.15 18.70
N ALA A 75 5.99 -8.98 19.15
CA ALA A 75 5.90 -7.74 18.38
C ALA A 75 6.93 -7.72 17.24
N ILE A 76 8.11 -8.31 17.44
CA ILE A 76 9.13 -8.48 16.38
C ILE A 76 8.57 -9.38 15.27
N LEU A 77 7.96 -10.51 15.64
CA LEU A 77 7.36 -11.43 14.67
C LEU A 77 6.19 -10.78 13.91
N ALA A 78 5.28 -10.09 14.61
CA ALA A 78 4.19 -9.37 13.96
C ALA A 78 4.70 -8.32 12.97
N LEU A 79 5.74 -7.57 13.34
CA LEU A 79 6.36 -6.57 12.48
C LEU A 79 6.99 -7.19 11.23
N GLN A 80 7.70 -8.31 11.38
CA GLN A 80 8.29 -9.04 10.24
C GLN A 80 7.23 -9.63 9.30
N VAL A 81 6.13 -10.14 9.83
CA VAL A 81 5.01 -10.66 9.03
C VAL A 81 4.26 -9.54 8.29
N LEU A 82 4.14 -8.35 8.90
CA LEU A 82 3.52 -7.17 8.27
C LEU A 82 4.44 -6.42 7.32
N THR A 83 5.76 -6.66 7.38
CA THR A 83 6.74 -6.01 6.52
C THR A 83 6.41 -6.12 5.02
N PRO A 84 6.16 -7.33 4.44
CA PRO A 84 5.77 -7.43 3.04
C PRO A 84 4.42 -6.73 2.78
N THR A 85 3.50 -6.74 3.73
CA THR A 85 2.20 -6.05 3.61
C THR A 85 2.38 -4.54 3.46
N ILE A 86 3.30 -3.92 4.21
CA ILE A 86 3.59 -2.48 4.11
C ILE A 86 4.11 -2.12 2.72
N PHE A 87 4.99 -2.97 2.16
CA PHE A 87 5.49 -2.79 0.80
C PHE A 87 4.35 -2.83 -0.23
N LEU A 88 3.48 -3.83 -0.15
CA LEU A 88 2.35 -4.00 -1.05
C LEU A 88 1.31 -2.88 -0.89
N SER A 89 1.04 -2.44 0.34
CA SER A 89 0.12 -1.34 0.63
C SER A 89 0.57 -0.02 0.02
N GLY A 90 1.88 0.27 0.00
CA GLY A 90 2.43 1.44 -0.68
C GLY A 90 2.10 1.44 -2.18
N LEU A 91 2.40 0.33 -2.87
CA LEU A 91 2.08 0.14 -4.29
C LEU A 91 0.57 0.29 -4.55
N LEU A 92 -0.26 -0.35 -3.71
CA LEU A 92 -1.71 -0.26 -3.79
C LEU A 92 -2.21 1.19 -3.65
N GLY A 93 -1.60 1.96 -2.75
CA GLY A 93 -1.89 3.38 -2.55
C GLY A 93 -1.67 4.22 -3.80
N VAL A 94 -0.57 3.98 -4.54
CA VAL A 94 -0.29 4.70 -5.80
C VAL A 94 -1.31 4.35 -6.88
N TYR A 95 -1.71 3.07 -7.00
CA TYR A 95 -2.79 2.68 -7.91
C TYR A 95 -4.11 3.37 -7.55
N ARG A 96 -4.50 3.40 -6.27
CA ARG A 96 -5.69 4.11 -5.81
C ARG A 96 -5.62 5.60 -6.14
N GLY A 97 -4.48 6.24 -5.88
CA GLY A 97 -4.24 7.65 -6.25
C GLY A 97 -4.40 7.91 -7.75
N TYR A 98 -3.91 6.99 -8.59
CA TYR A 98 -4.06 7.10 -10.05
C TYR A 98 -5.52 7.04 -10.52
N PHE A 99 -6.31 6.11 -9.98
CA PHE A 99 -7.73 5.99 -10.31
C PHE A 99 -8.55 7.16 -9.74
N GLN A 100 -8.22 7.62 -8.54
CA GLN A 100 -8.81 8.84 -7.95
C GLN A 100 -8.52 10.07 -8.81
N ALA A 101 -7.31 10.20 -9.38
CA ALA A 101 -6.96 11.31 -10.25
C ALA A 101 -7.80 11.39 -11.54
N HIS A 102 -8.30 10.24 -12.00
CA HIS A 102 -9.18 10.15 -13.18
C HIS A 102 -10.66 10.36 -12.83
N SER A 103 -10.97 10.83 -11.62
CA SER A 103 -12.33 10.92 -11.06
C SER A 103 -13.09 9.59 -11.08
N ASN A 104 -12.37 8.46 -11.12
CA ASN A 104 -12.95 7.12 -11.13
C ASN A 104 -12.70 6.42 -9.79
N MET A 105 -13.59 6.66 -8.82
CA MET A 105 -13.47 6.08 -7.49
C MET A 105 -14.01 4.64 -7.41
N LEU A 106 -14.80 4.17 -8.38
CA LEU A 106 -15.35 2.80 -8.42
C LEU A 106 -14.31 1.70 -8.18
N PRO A 107 -13.20 1.61 -8.95
CA PRO A 107 -12.21 0.56 -8.75
C PRO A 107 -11.52 0.68 -7.38
N THR A 108 -11.35 1.91 -6.87
CA THR A 108 -10.72 2.15 -5.56
C THR A 108 -11.62 1.66 -4.43
N SER A 109 -12.90 2.03 -4.45
CA SER A 109 -13.87 1.63 -3.42
C SER A 109 -14.13 0.12 -3.45
N LEU A 110 -14.24 -0.47 -4.65
CA LEU A 110 -14.36 -1.93 -4.79
C LEU A 110 -13.12 -2.66 -4.25
N SER A 111 -11.93 -2.16 -4.57
CA SER A 111 -10.67 -2.71 -4.03
C SER A 111 -10.67 -2.69 -2.50
N GLN A 112 -11.11 -1.60 -1.86
CA GLN A 112 -11.18 -1.50 -0.41
C GLN A 112 -12.19 -2.46 0.22
N ILE A 113 -13.37 -2.60 -0.39
CA ILE A 113 -14.41 -3.52 0.08
C ILE A 113 -13.92 -4.97 -0.05
N ILE A 114 -13.35 -5.34 -1.20
CA ILE A 114 -12.78 -6.67 -1.44
C ILE A 114 -11.64 -6.96 -0.44
N GLU A 115 -10.74 -5.99 -0.23
CA GLU A 115 -9.66 -6.10 0.76
C GLU A 115 -10.20 -6.41 2.14
N GLN A 116 -11.20 -5.66 2.61
CA GLN A 116 -11.81 -5.82 3.93
C GLN A 116 -12.52 -7.17 4.09
N ILE A 117 -13.34 -7.57 3.10
CA ILE A 117 -14.07 -8.84 3.13
C ILE A 117 -13.11 -10.01 3.15
N LEU A 118 -12.10 -10.00 2.28
CA LEU A 118 -11.13 -11.09 2.20
C LEU A 118 -10.18 -11.09 3.39
N ASN A 119 -9.77 -9.92 3.89
CA ASN A 119 -9.02 -9.84 5.13
C ASN A 119 -9.81 -10.48 6.28
N ALA A 120 -11.09 -10.13 6.44
CA ALA A 120 -11.93 -10.70 7.49
C ALA A 120 -12.09 -12.23 7.31
N ALA A 121 -12.40 -12.69 6.09
CA ALA A 121 -12.58 -14.11 5.79
C ALA A 121 -11.30 -14.93 6.02
N VAL A 122 -10.16 -14.45 5.51
CA VAL A 122 -8.86 -15.13 5.67
C VAL A 122 -8.38 -15.02 7.11
N SER A 123 -8.56 -13.89 7.78
CA SER A 123 -8.21 -13.73 9.19
C SER A 123 -8.96 -14.70 10.08
N LEU A 124 -10.28 -14.80 9.92
CA LEU A 124 -11.13 -15.72 10.69
C LEU A 124 -10.81 -17.18 10.36
N GLY A 125 -10.64 -17.51 9.07
CA GLY A 125 -10.30 -18.85 8.63
C GLY A 125 -8.92 -19.31 9.11
N ALA A 126 -7.90 -18.46 8.99
CA ALA A 126 -6.55 -18.74 9.45
C ALA A 126 -6.47 -18.80 10.98
N ALA A 127 -7.15 -17.89 11.69
CA ALA A 127 -7.25 -17.95 13.14
C ALA A 127 -7.88 -19.26 13.61
N TRP A 128 -9.00 -19.66 13.00
CA TRP A 128 -9.67 -20.92 13.35
C TRP A 128 -8.80 -22.14 13.06
N LEU A 129 -8.13 -22.19 11.90
CA LEU A 129 -7.19 -23.27 11.56
C LEU A 129 -6.01 -23.34 12.52
N PHE A 130 -5.36 -22.21 12.82
CA PHE A 130 -4.22 -22.19 13.72
C PHE A 130 -4.60 -22.54 15.16
N ILE A 131 -5.75 -22.06 15.64
CA ILE A 131 -6.26 -22.44 16.95
C ILE A 131 -6.56 -23.94 16.99
N ARG A 132 -7.16 -24.52 15.95
CA ARG A 132 -7.55 -25.93 15.93
C ARG A 132 -6.36 -26.90 15.80
N PHE A 133 -5.33 -26.54 15.03
CA PHE A 133 -4.20 -27.42 14.74
C PHE A 133 -2.97 -27.19 15.63
N PHE A 134 -2.75 -25.97 16.13
CA PHE A 134 -1.51 -25.60 16.83
C PHE A 134 -1.71 -25.06 18.25
N SER A 135 -2.96 -24.86 18.72
CA SER A 135 -3.19 -24.43 20.09
C SER A 135 -3.26 -25.63 21.03
N ASP A 136 -2.47 -25.62 22.11
CA ASP A 136 -2.59 -26.55 23.24
C ASP A 136 -3.87 -26.30 24.10
N GLY A 137 -4.92 -25.69 23.53
CA GLY A 137 -6.15 -25.30 24.23
C GLY A 137 -6.02 -24.20 25.30
N THR A 138 -4.81 -23.71 25.59
CA THR A 138 -4.57 -22.63 26.55
C THR A 138 -5.00 -21.27 26.02
N LYS A 139 -5.51 -20.40 26.91
CA LYS A 139 -5.93 -19.02 26.56
C LYS A 139 -4.82 -18.22 25.86
N GLU A 140 -3.55 -18.45 26.24
CA GLU A 140 -2.40 -17.81 25.57
C GLU A 140 -2.14 -18.36 24.17
N GLY A 141 -2.33 -19.66 23.94
CA GLY A 141 -2.19 -20.28 22.62
C GLY A 141 -3.26 -19.76 21.66
N ILE A 142 -4.51 -19.69 22.13
CA ILE A 142 -5.64 -19.16 21.35
C ILE A 142 -5.39 -17.69 20.95
N ALA A 143 -4.90 -16.86 21.88
CA ALA A 143 -4.61 -15.47 21.61
C ALA A 143 -3.45 -15.29 20.62
N LYS A 144 -2.36 -16.06 20.76
CA LYS A 144 -1.20 -16.00 19.85
C LYS A 144 -1.56 -16.44 18.43
N TRP A 145 -2.26 -17.56 18.29
CA TRP A 145 -2.67 -18.10 16.99
C TRP A 145 -3.79 -17.30 16.33
N GLY A 146 -4.69 -16.71 17.11
CA GLY A 146 -5.67 -15.74 16.62
C GLY A 146 -5.02 -14.48 16.04
N ALA A 147 -4.02 -13.92 16.74
CA ALA A 147 -3.26 -12.78 16.24
C ALA A 147 -2.46 -13.12 14.96
N ALA A 148 -1.84 -14.30 14.91
CA ALA A 148 -1.16 -14.78 13.70
C ALA A 148 -2.13 -14.89 12.52
N GLY A 149 -3.32 -15.44 12.73
CA GLY A 149 -4.38 -15.52 11.70
C GLY A 149 -4.79 -14.15 11.16
N GLY A 150 -5.00 -13.16 12.04
CA GLY A 150 -5.30 -11.78 11.64
C GLY A 150 -4.20 -11.12 10.82
N THR A 151 -2.93 -11.41 11.15
CA THR A 151 -1.78 -10.86 10.42
C THR A 151 -1.68 -11.44 9.01
N VAL A 152 -1.95 -12.74 8.86
CA VAL A 152 -2.00 -13.42 7.56
C VAL A 152 -3.16 -12.89 6.70
N GLY A 153 -4.35 -12.69 7.29
CA GLY A 153 -5.48 -12.13 6.57
C GLY A 153 -5.23 -10.71 6.07
N THR A 154 -4.52 -9.89 6.84
CA THR A 154 -4.17 -8.52 6.42
C THR A 154 -3.23 -8.54 5.20
N GLY A 155 -2.21 -9.40 5.22
CA GLY A 155 -1.31 -9.58 4.07
C GLY A 155 -2.03 -10.09 2.82
N ALA A 156 -2.88 -11.10 2.99
CA ALA A 156 -3.67 -11.67 1.89
C ALA A 156 -4.65 -10.66 1.28
N GLY A 157 -5.37 -9.90 2.11
CA GLY A 157 -6.32 -8.87 1.66
C GLY A 157 -5.63 -7.81 0.80
N VAL A 158 -4.52 -7.25 1.28
CA VAL A 158 -3.75 -6.23 0.55
C VAL A 158 -3.21 -6.79 -0.77
N LEU A 159 -2.70 -8.01 -0.77
CA LEU A 159 -2.17 -8.65 -1.98
C LEU A 159 -3.26 -8.85 -3.04
N ILE A 160 -4.45 -9.32 -2.64
CA ILE A 160 -5.58 -9.51 -3.55
C ILE A 160 -6.09 -8.16 -4.08
N ALA A 161 -6.19 -7.16 -3.20
CA ALA A 161 -6.55 -5.80 -3.59
C ALA A 161 -5.56 -5.20 -4.59
N LEU A 162 -4.25 -5.46 -4.41
CA LEU A 162 -3.21 -5.05 -5.35
C LEU A 162 -3.35 -5.75 -6.70
N ILE A 163 -3.59 -7.06 -6.72
CA ILE A 163 -3.83 -7.82 -7.95
C ILE A 163 -5.06 -7.28 -8.69
N PHE A 164 -6.16 -7.03 -7.98
CA PHE A 164 -7.37 -6.45 -8.54
C PHE A 164 -7.09 -5.08 -9.18
N MET A 165 -6.36 -4.20 -8.48
CA MET A 165 -6.04 -2.86 -8.98
C MET A 165 -5.06 -2.89 -10.16
N ALA A 166 -4.05 -3.78 -10.12
CA ALA A 166 -3.14 -3.98 -11.23
C ALA A 166 -3.87 -4.53 -12.47
N GLY A 167 -4.82 -5.45 -12.28
CA GLY A 167 -5.70 -5.96 -13.33
C GLY A 167 -6.59 -4.87 -13.92
N ALA A 168 -7.26 -4.08 -13.07
CA ALA A 168 -8.06 -2.92 -13.51
C ALA A 168 -7.23 -1.91 -14.31
N TYR A 169 -5.97 -1.69 -13.93
CA TYR A 169 -5.04 -0.84 -14.67
C TYR A 169 -4.65 -1.46 -16.02
N ALA A 170 -4.38 -2.77 -16.06
CA ALA A 170 -4.03 -3.49 -17.29
C ALA A 170 -5.17 -3.48 -18.32
N VAL A 171 -6.42 -3.66 -17.89
CA VAL A 171 -7.60 -3.56 -18.76
C VAL A 171 -7.74 -2.15 -19.33
N ASN A 172 -7.52 -1.12 -18.51
CA ASN A 172 -7.57 0.28 -18.94
C ASN A 172 -6.34 0.74 -19.73
N ARG A 173 -5.25 -0.05 -19.78
CA ARG A 173 -3.99 0.28 -20.46
C ARG A 173 -4.18 0.67 -21.93
N LYS A 174 -5.10 0.02 -22.65
CA LYS A 174 -5.37 0.33 -24.07
C LYS A 174 -6.01 1.71 -24.24
N GLN A 175 -6.92 2.12 -23.36
CA GLN A 175 -7.53 3.45 -23.37
C GLN A 175 -6.53 4.53 -22.95
N ILE A 176 -5.72 4.25 -21.92
CA ILE A 176 -4.64 5.12 -21.45
C ILE A 176 -3.64 5.36 -22.58
N ALA A 177 -3.18 4.30 -23.27
CA ALA A 177 -2.22 4.42 -24.36
C ALA A 177 -2.75 5.22 -25.56
N ARG A 178 -4.05 5.12 -25.86
CA ARG A 178 -4.71 5.95 -26.89
C ARG A 178 -4.72 7.43 -26.52
N ARG A 179 -5.05 7.77 -25.26
CA ARG A 179 -5.04 9.17 -24.77
C ARG A 179 -3.63 9.77 -24.75
N VAL A 180 -2.62 8.98 -24.36
CA VAL A 180 -1.21 9.40 -24.38
C VAL A 180 -0.69 9.62 -25.80
N LYS A 181 -1.10 8.80 -26.78
CA LYS A 181 -0.74 8.99 -28.20
C LYS A 181 -1.44 10.19 -28.85
N ALA A 182 -2.65 10.52 -28.38
CA ALA A 182 -3.40 11.69 -28.85
C ALA A 182 -2.86 13.01 -28.27
N ASP A 183 -1.99 12.95 -27.27
CA ASP A 183 -1.43 14.11 -26.60
C ASP A 183 -0.34 14.79 -27.44
N ARG A 184 -0.64 16.04 -27.85
CA ARG A 184 0.23 16.91 -28.65
C ARG A 184 1.02 17.91 -27.78
N THR A 185 0.88 17.88 -26.45
CA THR A 185 1.73 18.72 -25.60
C THR A 185 3.19 18.26 -25.71
N GLY A 186 4.07 19.24 -25.98
CA GLY A 186 5.52 19.03 -26.22
C GLY A 186 6.40 19.29 -25.01
N LYS A 187 5.81 19.60 -23.85
CA LYS A 187 6.54 19.78 -22.59
C LYS A 187 6.49 18.48 -21.81
N GLU A 188 7.64 17.80 -21.71
CA GLU A 188 7.78 16.62 -20.88
C GLU A 188 8.52 16.99 -19.58
N ASP A 189 7.86 16.81 -18.44
CA ASP A 189 8.51 17.00 -17.14
C ASP A 189 9.66 16.00 -16.96
N SER A 190 10.75 16.47 -16.36
CA SER A 190 11.89 15.62 -16.03
C SER A 190 11.60 14.80 -14.77
N TYR A 191 12.09 13.56 -14.72
CA TYR A 191 11.96 12.70 -13.53
C TYR A 191 12.45 13.40 -12.26
N ARG A 192 13.49 14.23 -12.36
CA ARG A 192 14.04 14.98 -11.22
C ARG A 192 13.02 15.93 -10.58
N GLU A 193 12.13 16.50 -11.38
CA GLU A 193 11.08 17.40 -10.93
C GLU A 193 9.90 16.63 -10.32
N ILE A 194 9.53 15.50 -10.94
CA ILE A 194 8.55 14.55 -10.39
C ILE A 194 8.98 14.06 -9.00
N PHE A 195 10.25 13.64 -8.85
CA PHE A 195 10.80 13.20 -7.57
C PHE A 195 10.87 14.33 -6.55
N ARG A 196 11.20 15.57 -6.97
CA ARG A 196 11.20 16.73 -6.07
C ARG A 196 9.80 17.06 -5.56
N VAL A 197 8.79 17.02 -6.44
CA VAL A 197 7.38 17.25 -6.07
C VAL A 197 6.87 16.14 -5.15
N LEU A 198 7.17 14.88 -5.45
CA LEU A 198 6.81 13.75 -4.57
C LEU A 198 7.46 13.88 -3.19
N PHE A 199 8.75 14.19 -3.13
CA PHE A 199 9.46 14.38 -1.86
C PHE A 199 8.85 15.55 -1.07
N LEU A 200 8.59 16.69 -1.71
CA LEU A 200 8.09 17.89 -1.04
C LEU A 200 6.63 17.78 -0.57
N ILE A 201 5.81 16.92 -1.21
CA ILE A 201 4.42 16.69 -0.78
C ILE A 201 4.33 15.56 0.25
N VAL A 202 5.16 14.51 0.13
CA VAL A 202 5.10 13.33 1.01
C VAL A 202 5.90 13.53 2.31
N THR A 203 6.94 14.37 2.27
CA THR A 203 7.78 14.71 3.41
C THR A 203 7.51 16.16 3.80
N PRO A 204 6.51 16.42 4.68
CA PRO A 204 6.24 17.77 5.18
C PRO A 204 7.38 18.29 6.06
#